data_AF-A0A2K4X641-F1
#
_entry.id   AF-A0A2K4X641-F1
#
_cell.length_a   1.000
_cell.length_b   1.000
_cell.length_c   1.000
_cell.angle_alpha   90.00
_cell.angle_beta   90.00
_cell.angle_gamma   90.00
#
_symmetry.space_group_name_H-M   'P 1'
#
loop_
_entity.id
_entity.type
_entity.pdbx_description
1 polymer ?
#
loop_
_entity_poly.entity_id
_entity_poly.type
_entity_poly.pdbx_seq_one_letter_code
_entity_poly.pdbx_strand_id
1 'polypeptide(L)'
;MNIQKALAEFITFGEQRDSAISVIVSSSSNNQTYLYTLTKPILIDVLTRCLNKEIDIDDLELWANVIESRDDLNCAEFEGVIYALSNSEQMGELSHKKLEQLLALLKD
;
A
#
# COMPACT_ATOMS: atom_id res chain seq x y z
N MET A 1 -17.32 -2.34 10.23
CA MET A 1 -16.72 -1.26 9.40
C MET A 1 -17.12 -1.49 7.95
N ASN A 2 -17.39 -0.44 7.17
CA ASN A 2 -17.67 -0.59 5.73
C ASN A 2 -16.35 -0.68 4.94
N ILE A 3 -16.42 -1.12 3.68
CA ILE A 3 -15.21 -1.35 2.86
C ILE A 3 -14.40 -0.06 2.62
N GLN A 4 -15.05 1.08 2.38
CA GLN A 4 -14.34 2.35 2.16
C GLN A 4 -13.51 2.77 3.38
N LYS A 5 -14.09 2.66 4.59
CA LYS A 5 -13.37 2.94 5.83
C LYS A 5 -12.28 1.89 6.08
N ALA A 6 -12.54 0.62 5.77
CA ALA A 6 -11.52 -0.42 5.88
C ALA A 6 -10.31 -0.14 4.99
N LEU A 7 -10.54 0.26 3.73
CA LEU A 7 -9.46 0.66 2.82
C LEU A 7 -8.67 1.84 3.37
N ALA A 8 -9.35 2.88 3.85
CA ALA A 8 -8.67 4.02 4.46
C ALA A 8 -7.79 3.60 5.64
N GLU A 9 -8.34 2.84 6.61
CA GLU A 9 -7.61 2.36 7.79
C GLU A 9 -6.43 1.46 7.41
N PHE A 10 -6.59 0.57 6.43
CA PHE A 10 -5.50 -0.30 5.99
C PHE A 10 -4.39 0.49 5.27
N ILE A 11 -4.77 1.32 4.30
CA ILE A 11 -3.84 2.03 3.43
C ILE A 11 -3.00 3.04 4.23
N THR A 12 -3.57 3.66 5.27
CA THR A 12 -2.88 4.65 6.11
C THR A 12 -2.27 4.07 7.39
N PHE A 13 -2.21 2.74 7.55
CA PHE A 13 -1.79 2.08 8.80
C PHE A 13 -2.51 2.66 10.04
N GLY A 14 -3.83 2.79 9.95
CA GLY A 14 -4.69 3.25 11.04
C GLY A 14 -4.81 2.23 12.17
N GLU A 15 -5.33 2.70 13.32
CA GLU A 15 -5.44 1.89 14.54
C GLU A 15 -6.32 0.64 14.38
N GLN A 16 -7.24 0.65 13.41
CA GLN A 16 -8.16 -0.46 13.16
C GLN A 16 -7.71 -1.36 11.99
N ARG A 17 -6.42 -1.34 11.63
CA ARG A 17 -5.86 -2.14 10.51
C ARG A 17 -6.24 -3.61 10.56
N ASP A 18 -6.13 -4.25 11.72
CA ASP A 18 -6.43 -5.69 11.84
C ASP A 18 -7.91 -6.00 11.57
N SER A 19 -8.80 -5.10 12.02
CA SER A 19 -10.23 -5.16 11.69
C SER A 19 -10.50 -4.83 10.22
N ALA A 20 -9.68 -3.99 9.59
CA ALA A 20 -9.79 -3.64 8.18
C ALA A 20 -9.46 -4.81 7.26
N ILE A 21 -8.42 -5.58 7.57
CA ILE A 21 -8.00 -6.75 6.78
C ILE A 21 -9.16 -7.73 6.61
N SER A 22 -9.87 -8.03 7.70
CA SER A 22 -11.02 -8.96 7.66
C SER A 22 -12.13 -8.47 6.71
N VAL A 23 -12.39 -7.16 6.67
CA VAL A 23 -13.39 -6.56 5.78
C VAL A 23 -12.91 -6.57 4.33
N ILE A 24 -11.64 -6.24 4.09
CA ILE A 24 -11.03 -6.19 2.76
C ILE A 24 -11.05 -7.57 2.10
N VAL A 25 -10.65 -8.61 2.83
CA VAL A 25 -10.60 -10.00 2.32
C VAL A 25 -12.00 -10.58 2.05
N SER A 26 -13.01 -10.17 2.82
CA SER A 26 -14.39 -10.66 2.66
C SER A 26 -15.23 -9.85 1.66
N SER A 27 -14.71 -8.73 1.15
CA SER A 27 -15.43 -7.85 0.22
C SER A 27 -14.92 -8.02 -1.20
N SER A 28 -15.83 -8.16 -2.17
CA SER A 28 -15.48 -8.12 -3.59
C SER A 28 -15.00 -6.73 -4.00
N SER A 29 -14.01 -6.69 -4.89
CA SER A 29 -13.42 -5.47 -5.46
C SER A 29 -14.00 -5.11 -6.84
N ASN A 30 -14.96 -5.88 -7.38
CA ASN A 30 -15.57 -5.67 -8.70
C ASN A 30 -16.51 -4.44 -8.77
N ASN A 31 -16.20 -3.37 -8.04
CA ASN A 31 -16.96 -2.14 -8.05
C ASN A 31 -16.70 -1.37 -9.35
N GLN A 32 -17.75 -0.79 -9.94
CA GLN A 32 -17.61 0.06 -11.14
C GLN A 32 -16.94 1.42 -10.84
N THR A 33 -16.64 1.71 -9.58
CA THR A 33 -16.10 2.98 -9.10
C THR A 33 -15.04 2.75 -8.04
N TYR A 34 -13.99 3.56 -8.08
CA TYR A 34 -12.96 3.57 -7.04
C TYR A 34 -13.52 4.04 -5.69
N LEU A 35 -13.27 3.25 -4.65
CA LEU A 35 -13.65 3.54 -3.27
C LEU A 35 -12.54 4.30 -2.52
N TYR A 36 -11.31 4.20 -3.01
CA TYR A 36 -10.15 4.90 -2.47
C TYR A 36 -9.19 5.29 -3.59
N THR A 37 -8.46 6.40 -3.42
CA THR A 37 -7.37 6.81 -4.31
C THR A 37 -6.10 6.92 -3.49
N LEU A 38 -5.09 6.15 -3.86
CA LEU A 38 -3.77 6.26 -3.25
C LEU A 38 -3.16 7.61 -3.62
N THR A 39 -2.65 8.33 -2.63
CA THR A 39 -2.06 9.66 -2.84
C THR A 39 -0.57 9.64 -2.53
N LYS A 40 0.18 10.52 -3.20
CA LYS A 40 1.63 10.71 -2.98
C LYS A 40 2.00 10.86 -1.50
N PRO A 41 1.29 11.66 -0.66
CA PRO A 41 1.61 11.80 0.75
C PRO A 41 1.48 10.49 1.54
N ILE A 42 0.49 9.65 1.22
CA ILE A 42 0.30 8.38 1.92
C ILE A 42 1.39 7.39 1.53
N LEU A 43 1.74 7.31 0.24
CA LEU A 43 2.84 6.47 -0.20
C LEU A 43 4.17 6.87 0.49
N ILE A 44 4.44 8.18 0.58
CA ILE A 44 5.60 8.72 1.32
C ILE A 44 5.55 8.34 2.80
N ASP A 45 4.40 8.45 3.45
CA ASP A 45 4.21 8.10 4.86
C ASP A 45 4.55 6.62 5.10
N VAL A 46 3.97 5.72 4.31
CA VAL A 46 4.19 4.27 4.42
C VAL A 46 5.66 3.89 4.20
N LEU A 47 6.31 4.44 3.18
CA LEU A 47 7.73 4.21 2.95
C LEU A 47 8.59 4.73 4.11
N THR A 48 8.23 5.89 4.67
CA THR A 48 8.93 6.48 5.82
C THR A 48 8.78 5.62 7.08
N ARG A 49 7.59 5.08 7.33
CA ARG A 49 7.35 4.13 8.44
C ARG A 49 8.24 2.89 8.34
N CYS A 50 8.37 2.33 7.13
CA CYS A 50 9.24 1.17 6.90
C CYS A 50 10.71 1.52 7.17
N LEU A 51 11.18 2.68 6.67
CA LEU A 51 12.54 3.16 6.93
C LEU A 51 12.81 3.44 8.42
N ASN A 52 11.79 3.90 9.16
CA ASN A 52 11.85 4.11 10.60
C ASN A 52 11.71 2.82 11.43
N LYS A 53 11.51 1.66 10.78
CA LYS A 53 11.27 0.35 11.41
C LYS A 53 9.98 0.30 12.24
N GLU A 54 9.01 1.14 11.92
CA GLU A 54 7.66 1.06 12.48
C GLU A 54 6.87 -0.12 11.87
N ILE A 55 7.20 -0.45 10.63
CA ILE A 55 6.75 -1.63 9.90
C ILE A 55 7.97 -2.28 9.26
N ASP A 56 7.95 -3.59 9.05
CA ASP A 56 9.03 -4.27 8.35
C ASP A 56 8.79 -4.31 6.82
N ILE A 57 9.68 -4.98 6.10
CA ILE A 57 9.58 -5.11 4.64
C ILE A 57 8.40 -6.03 4.28
N ASP A 58 8.17 -7.08 5.05
CA ASP A 58 7.08 -8.04 4.83
C ASP A 58 5.71 -7.34 4.96
N ASP A 59 5.55 -6.46 5.95
CA ASP A 59 4.38 -5.58 6.13
C ASP A 59 4.18 -4.65 4.91
N LEU A 60 5.26 -4.07 4.39
CA LEU A 60 5.22 -3.18 3.23
C LEU A 60 4.84 -3.93 1.94
N GLU A 61 5.38 -5.12 1.76
CA GLU A 61 5.05 -6.02 0.64
C GLU A 61 3.60 -6.45 0.71
N LEU A 62 3.11 -6.86 1.88
CA LEU A 62 1.70 -7.19 2.09
C LEU A 62 0.79 -6.00 1.78
N TRP A 63 1.17 -4.80 2.25
CA TRP A 63 0.44 -3.57 1.95
C TRP A 63 0.34 -3.32 0.44
N ALA A 64 1.43 -3.46 -0.30
CA ALA A 64 1.44 -3.28 -1.74
C ALA A 64 0.63 -4.36 -2.47
N ASN A 65 0.73 -5.62 -2.05
CA ASN A 65 -0.05 -6.74 -2.61
C ASN A 65 -1.56 -6.54 -2.46
N VAL A 66 -2.01 -6.04 -1.31
CA VAL A 66 -3.44 -5.76 -1.08
C VAL A 66 -3.93 -4.59 -1.93
N ILE A 67 -3.08 -3.60 -2.21
CA ILE A 67 -3.44 -2.47 -3.09
C ILE A 67 -3.47 -2.90 -4.55
N GLU A 68 -2.48 -3.66 -5.00
CA GLU A 68 -2.34 -4.14 -6.37
C GLU A 68 -3.50 -5.06 -6.79
N SER A 69 -3.93 -5.95 -5.88
CA SER A 69 -5.01 -6.91 -6.13
C SER A 69 -6.43 -6.32 -6.17
N ARG A 70 -6.60 -5.01 -5.97
CA ARG A 70 -7.91 -4.38 -5.83
C ARG A 70 -8.25 -3.43 -6.97
N ASP A 71 -9.24 -3.83 -7.76
CA ASP A 71 -9.81 -3.02 -8.85
C ASP A 71 -10.57 -1.77 -8.37
N ASP A 72 -11.01 -1.75 -7.11
CA ASP A 72 -11.75 -0.63 -6.52
C ASP A 72 -10.85 0.40 -5.81
N LEU A 73 -9.53 0.32 -6.03
CA LEU A 73 -8.54 1.27 -5.54
C LEU A 73 -7.81 1.92 -6.72
N ASN A 74 -7.88 3.24 -6.81
CA ASN A 74 -7.12 3.98 -7.82
C ASN A 74 -5.68 4.19 -7.36
N CYS A 75 -4.74 3.44 -7.93
CA CYS A 75 -3.31 3.62 -7.75
C CYS A 75 -2.55 3.91 -9.05
N ALA A 76 -3.25 4.30 -10.14
CA ALA A 76 -2.66 4.42 -11.48
C ALA A 76 -1.44 5.35 -11.55
N GLU A 77 -1.40 6.42 -10.75
CA GLU A 77 -0.25 7.32 -10.66
C GLU A 77 1.02 6.64 -10.10
N PHE A 78 0.84 5.62 -9.25
CA PHE A 78 1.91 4.91 -8.55
C PHE A 78 1.95 3.42 -8.91
N GLU A 79 1.31 3.01 -10.01
CA GLU A 79 1.16 1.60 -10.40
C GLU A 79 2.52 0.90 -10.47
N GLY A 80 3.52 1.53 -11.12
CA GLY A 80 4.87 0.97 -11.20
C GLY A 80 5.56 0.82 -9.84
N VAL A 81 5.27 1.72 -8.89
CA VAL A 81 5.79 1.63 -7.52
C VAL A 81 5.11 0.49 -6.76
N ILE A 82 3.78 0.43 -6.81
CA ILE A 82 3.00 -0.62 -6.16
C ILE A 82 3.36 -1.99 -6.72
N TYR A 83 3.55 -2.11 -8.03
CA TYR A 83 4.00 -3.34 -8.68
C TYR A 83 5.40 -3.76 -8.20
N ALA A 84 6.35 -2.82 -8.13
CA ALA A 84 7.69 -3.10 -7.64
C ALA A 84 7.74 -3.51 -6.16
N LEU A 85 6.85 -2.93 -5.34
CA LEU A 85 6.74 -3.28 -3.92
C LEU A 85 6.05 -4.62 -3.70
N SER A 86 4.99 -4.94 -4.45
CA SER A 86 4.26 -6.21 -4.35
C SER A 86 5.06 -7.40 -4.88
N ASN A 87 5.94 -7.18 -5.86
CA ASN A 87 6.74 -8.21 -6.52
C ASN A 87 8.24 -8.09 -6.20
N SER A 88 8.56 -7.69 -4.97
CA SER A 88 9.93 -7.42 -4.51
C SER A 88 10.90 -8.56 -4.76
N GLU A 89 10.51 -9.81 -4.50
CA GLU A 89 11.34 -11.01 -4.70
C GLU A 89 11.77 -11.13 -6.17
N GLN A 90 10.87 -10.83 -7.10
CA GLN A 90 11.13 -10.88 -8.54
C GLN A 90 11.93 -9.67 -9.02
N MET A 91 11.78 -8.52 -8.34
CA MET A 91 12.49 -7.26 -8.62
C MET A 91 13.86 -7.15 -7.90
N GLY A 92 14.33 -8.24 -7.32
CA GLY A 92 15.65 -8.36 -6.71
C GLY A 92 15.71 -7.94 -5.24
N GLU A 93 14.71 -8.34 -4.46
CA GLU A 93 14.50 -8.07 -3.02
C GLU A 93 14.38 -6.58 -2.66
N LEU A 94 13.46 -6.26 -1.76
CA LEU A 94 13.41 -4.94 -1.15
C LEU A 94 14.54 -4.79 -0.15
N SER A 95 15.13 -3.59 -0.11
CA SER A 95 16.10 -3.21 0.92
C SER A 95 15.87 -1.76 1.29
N HIS A 96 16.26 -1.40 2.52
CA HIS A 96 16.17 -0.03 3.01
C HIS A 96 16.81 0.98 2.04
N LYS A 97 17.96 0.64 1.44
CA LYS A 97 18.63 1.48 0.44
C LYS A 97 17.76 1.75 -0.80
N LYS A 98 17.05 0.73 -1.30
CA LYS A 98 16.12 0.89 -2.44
C LYS A 98 14.91 1.73 -2.06
N LEU A 99 14.40 1.56 -0.84
CA LEU A 99 13.30 2.36 -0.30
C LEU A 99 13.69 3.85 -0.16
N GLU A 100 14.92 4.14 0.30
CA GLU A 100 15.43 5.52 0.35
C GLU A 100 15.52 6.16 -1.04
N GLN A 101 16.00 5.42 -2.04
CA GLN A 101 16.06 5.89 -3.43
C GLN A 101 14.67 6.17 -4.01
N LEU A 102 13.72 5.26 -3.77
CA LEU A 102 12.32 5.43 -4.17
C LEU A 102 11.69 6.66 -3.50
N LEU A 103 11.94 6.84 -2.20
CA LEU A 103 11.42 7.97 -1.44
C LEU A 103 11.97 9.31 -1.95
N ALA A 104 13.23 9.35 -2.39
CA ALA A 104 13.84 10.54 -2.99
C ALA A 104 13.15 10.91 -4.33
N LEU A 105 12.93 9.92 -5.20
CA LEU A 105 12.21 10.11 -6.48
C LEU A 105 10.77 10.58 -6.28
N LEU A 106 10.14 10.19 -5.17
CA LEU A 106 8.80 10.64 -4.79
C LEU A 106 8.81 12.00 -4.09
N LYS A 107 9.94 12.63 -3.77
CA LYS A 107 9.97 13.96 -3.14
C LYS A 107 10.37 15.07 -4.10
N ASP A 108 11.01 14.72 -5.21
CA ASP A 108 11.14 15.56 -6.41
C ASP A 108 9.77 15.76 -7.11
#